data_AF-A0A369H285-F1
#
_entry.id   AF-A0A369H285-F1
#
_cell.length_a   1.000
_cell.length_b   1.000
_cell.length_c   1.000
_cell.angle_alpha   90.00
_cell.angle_beta   90.00
_cell.angle_gamma   90.00
#
_symmetry.space_group_name_H-M   'P 1'
#
loop_
_entity.id
_entity.type
_entity.pdbx_description
1 polymer ?
#
loop_
_entity_poly.entity_id
_entity_poly.type
_entity_poly.pdbx_seq_one_letter_code
_entity_poly.pdbx_strand_id
1 'polypeptide(L)'
;MERPPTSNPRANAEALSLYESARRQPRKRILVEPLLWTRLHLEILSCSFGDCRPAPPAMMQLPSPEEPREDACLRQDFERYFLGPSILCGTVKETIMRGLLCLKPSPLSSCRDLYLHLGGNRSVILPCTYYRLGDQIPLAAHVDLGRILALRRARLGVPMLKRNSIATNNLSKLKIRSVTPPEPLHDPYLVALLIALGQLQWMALGRPKPQQAAGVTPKLLFSTADCSYIYILSANISSSLINFFHHPAVKPAAADPLTVRISSVPYKPVDTLRGRLMALLLSTTSIEELDKAENLILYT
;
A
#
# COMPACT_ATOMS: atom_id res chain seq x y z
N MET A 1 24.27 -47.45 4.05
CA MET A 1 23.55 -47.06 2.81
C MET A 1 22.57 -45.97 3.22
N GLU A 2 23.01 -44.72 3.23
CA GLU A 2 22.15 -43.57 3.51
C GLU A 2 22.23 -42.63 2.30
N ARG A 3 21.08 -42.36 1.69
CA ARG A 3 20.96 -41.39 0.59
C ARG A 3 21.07 -39.98 1.17
N PRO A 4 21.86 -39.08 0.58
CA PRO A 4 21.83 -37.68 0.97
C PRO A 4 20.51 -37.05 0.49
N PRO A 5 20.00 -36.04 1.20
CA PRO A 5 18.77 -35.36 0.82
C PRO A 5 19.00 -34.59 -0.49
N THR A 6 18.15 -34.88 -1.47
CA THR A 6 18.04 -34.17 -2.74
C THR A 6 17.86 -32.67 -2.52
N SER A 7 18.88 -31.90 -2.90
CA SER A 7 18.82 -30.44 -2.99
C SER A 7 17.68 -30.02 -3.92
N ASN A 8 16.73 -29.23 -3.42
CA ASN A 8 15.67 -28.61 -4.21
C ASN A 8 16.29 -27.77 -5.36
N PRO A 9 15.94 -28.01 -6.64
CA PRO A 9 16.52 -27.31 -7.78
C PRO A 9 15.95 -25.91 -8.02
N ARG A 10 15.31 -25.27 -7.03
CA ARG A 10 14.74 -23.92 -7.16
C ARG A 10 15.71 -22.78 -6.81
N ALA A 11 16.97 -23.09 -6.51
CA ALA A 11 17.95 -22.09 -6.07
C ALA A 11 18.58 -21.24 -7.19
N ASN A 12 18.36 -21.58 -8.47
CA ASN A 12 18.83 -20.77 -9.61
C ASN A 12 17.65 -20.19 -10.40
N ALA A 13 16.80 -19.39 -9.74
CA ALA A 13 15.92 -18.50 -10.47
C ALA A 13 16.78 -17.37 -11.03
N GLU A 14 17.17 -17.46 -12.32
CA GLU A 14 17.76 -16.32 -13.01
C GLU A 14 16.88 -15.08 -12.76
N ALA A 15 17.46 -14.01 -12.22
CA ALA A 15 16.72 -12.77 -12.01
C ALA A 15 16.36 -12.18 -13.37
N LEU A 16 15.16 -12.44 -13.90
CA LEU A 16 14.76 -12.00 -15.24
C LEU A 16 14.32 -10.53 -15.22
N SER A 17 14.47 -9.83 -16.35
CA SER A 17 13.78 -8.55 -16.50
C SER A 17 12.26 -8.75 -16.53
N LEU A 18 11.49 -7.69 -16.27
CA LEU A 18 10.03 -7.76 -16.33
C LEU A 18 9.55 -8.15 -17.74
N TYR A 19 10.20 -7.62 -18.79
CA TYR A 19 9.88 -7.96 -20.18
C TYR A 19 10.30 -9.38 -20.57
N GLU A 20 11.41 -9.90 -20.05
CA GLU A 20 11.76 -11.31 -20.22
C GLU A 20 10.76 -12.23 -19.54
N SER A 21 10.34 -11.90 -18.32
CA SER A 21 9.30 -12.64 -17.60
C SER A 21 8.00 -12.68 -18.41
N ALA A 22 7.58 -11.53 -18.96
CA ALA A 22 6.42 -11.43 -19.85
C ALA A 22 6.57 -12.31 -21.12
N ARG A 23 7.76 -12.30 -21.75
CA ARG A 23 8.04 -13.09 -22.96
C ARG A 23 8.08 -14.59 -22.72
N ARG A 24 8.64 -15.05 -21.58
CA ARG A 24 8.71 -16.49 -21.24
C ARG A 24 7.35 -17.08 -20.89
N GLN A 25 6.36 -16.25 -20.56
CA GLN A 25 5.02 -16.69 -20.16
C GLN A 25 3.92 -15.95 -20.94
N PRO A 26 3.85 -16.10 -22.29
CA PRO A 26 3.00 -15.26 -23.14
C PRO A 26 1.50 -15.44 -22.89
N ARG A 27 1.09 -16.59 -22.33
CA ARG A 27 -0.30 -16.87 -21.93
C ARG A 27 -0.65 -16.29 -20.56
N LYS A 28 0.34 -15.87 -19.78
CA LYS A 28 0.14 -15.22 -18.49
C LYS A 28 0.22 -13.71 -18.67
N ARG A 29 -0.78 -13.00 -18.16
CA ARG A 29 -0.89 -11.56 -18.29
C ARG A 29 -0.02 -10.87 -17.23
N ILE A 30 1.27 -10.70 -17.53
CA ILE A 30 2.27 -10.10 -16.61
C ILE A 30 2.24 -8.57 -16.64
N LEU A 31 2.00 -7.98 -17.81
CA LEU A 31 1.89 -6.52 -17.96
C LEU A 31 0.42 -6.11 -17.93
N VAL A 32 -0.19 -6.14 -16.75
CA VAL A 32 -1.58 -5.68 -16.52
C VAL A 32 -1.65 -4.61 -15.46
N GLU A 33 -2.79 -3.90 -15.43
CA GLU A 33 -3.06 -2.90 -14.40
C GLU A 33 -2.96 -3.51 -12.99
N PRO A 34 -2.42 -2.79 -11.99
CA PRO A 34 -2.23 -3.37 -10.66
C PRO A 34 -3.49 -3.84 -9.93
N LEU A 35 -4.66 -3.28 -10.27
CA LEU A 35 -5.94 -3.77 -9.75
C LEU A 35 -6.21 -5.25 -10.10
N LEU A 36 -5.59 -5.74 -11.17
CA LEU A 36 -5.69 -7.12 -11.67
C LEU A 36 -4.48 -7.96 -11.32
N TRP A 37 -3.54 -7.45 -10.51
CA TRP A 37 -2.43 -8.23 -10.04
C TRP A 37 -2.92 -9.42 -9.22
N THR A 38 -2.19 -10.51 -9.35
CA THR A 38 -2.48 -11.81 -8.74
C THR A 38 -1.22 -12.32 -8.03
N ARG A 39 -1.31 -13.51 -7.42
CA ARG A 39 -0.15 -14.20 -6.82
C ARG A 39 1.05 -14.31 -7.77
N LEU A 40 0.82 -14.41 -9.08
CA LEU A 40 1.90 -14.42 -10.08
C LEU A 40 2.78 -13.16 -9.99
N HIS A 41 2.18 -11.99 -9.74
CA HIS A 41 2.92 -10.74 -9.67
C HIS A 41 3.76 -10.68 -8.39
N LEU A 42 3.24 -11.21 -7.29
CA LEU A 42 4.02 -11.39 -6.05
C LEU A 42 5.21 -12.33 -6.28
N GLU A 43 5.01 -13.44 -6.99
CA GLU A 43 6.10 -14.38 -7.31
C GLU A 43 7.19 -13.74 -8.19
N ILE A 44 6.81 -12.95 -9.20
CA ILE A 44 7.76 -12.21 -10.05
C ILE A 44 8.57 -11.21 -9.23
N LEU A 45 7.92 -10.54 -8.27
CA LEU A 45 8.57 -9.57 -7.37
C LEU A 45 9.30 -10.25 -6.21
N SER A 46 9.33 -11.59 -6.15
CA SER A 46 9.83 -12.34 -4.98
C SER A 46 9.26 -11.81 -3.66
N CYS A 47 7.98 -11.42 -3.69
CA CYS A 47 7.29 -10.74 -2.61
C CYS A 47 6.70 -11.73 -1.62
N SER A 48 6.93 -11.49 -0.33
CA SER A 48 6.34 -12.24 0.78
C SER A 48 5.69 -11.29 1.78
N PHE A 49 4.69 -11.80 2.51
CA PHE A 49 4.05 -11.09 3.61
C PHE A 49 4.48 -11.75 4.91
N GLY A 50 4.92 -10.92 5.87
CA GLY A 50 5.17 -11.37 7.24
C GLY A 50 3.88 -11.52 8.02
N ASP A 51 3.96 -12.18 9.17
CA ASP A 51 2.83 -12.33 10.08
C ASP A 51 2.30 -10.97 10.55
N CYS A 52 0.97 -10.88 10.72
CA CYS A 52 0.35 -9.72 11.33
C CYS A 52 0.72 -9.66 12.82
N ARG A 53 1.38 -8.58 13.24
CA ARG A 53 1.76 -8.35 14.63
C ARG A 53 1.07 -7.10 15.19
N PRO A 54 0.72 -7.05 16.48
CA PRO A 54 0.29 -5.80 17.09
C PRO A 54 1.37 -4.72 16.90
N ALA A 55 0.96 -3.52 16.51
CA ALA A 55 1.87 -2.39 16.45
C ALA A 55 2.42 -2.09 17.87
N PRO A 56 3.66 -1.61 17.98
CA PRO A 56 4.20 -1.20 19.26
C PRO A 56 3.30 -0.12 19.89
N PRO A 57 3.12 -0.12 21.23
CA PRO A 57 2.37 0.93 21.90
C PRO A 57 3.15 2.24 21.77
N ALA A 58 2.78 3.03 20.77
CA ALA A 58 3.35 4.34 20.49
C ALA A 58 2.20 5.35 20.42
N MET A 59 2.38 6.50 21.04
CA MET A 59 1.42 7.58 21.01
C MET A 59 2.17 8.89 20.89
N MET A 60 1.85 9.65 19.84
CA MET A 60 2.40 10.98 19.64
C MET A 60 1.61 11.95 20.51
N GLN A 61 2.33 12.80 21.25
CA GLN A 61 1.70 13.90 21.95
C GLN A 61 1.34 14.97 20.91
N LEU A 62 0.05 15.08 20.63
CA LEU A 62 -0.47 16.09 19.72
C LEU A 62 -0.98 17.29 20.52
N PRO A 63 -0.75 18.52 20.05
CA PRO A 63 -1.40 19.69 20.63
C PRO A 63 -2.91 19.57 20.51
N SER A 64 -3.61 20.30 21.39
CA SER A 64 -5.07 20.37 21.34
C SER A 64 -5.53 20.82 19.94
N PRO A 65 -6.63 20.24 19.41
CA PRO A 65 -7.20 20.71 18.15
C PRO A 65 -7.53 22.20 18.24
N GLU A 66 -7.29 22.94 17.15
CA GLU A 66 -7.64 24.36 17.03
C GLU A 66 -9.15 24.57 17.16
N GLU A 67 -9.93 23.62 16.67
CA GLU A 67 -11.39 23.63 16.69
C GLU A 67 -11.95 22.39 17.42
N PRO A 68 -12.15 22.45 18.75
CA PRO A 68 -12.63 21.31 19.54
C PRO A 68 -14.00 20.76 19.10
N ARG A 69 -14.85 21.64 18.55
CA ARG A 69 -16.16 21.23 18.00
C ARG A 69 -16.01 20.38 16.75
N GLU A 70 -15.08 20.74 15.86
CA GLU A 70 -14.79 19.97 14.66
C GLU A 70 -14.23 18.58 15.02
N ASP A 71 -13.30 18.53 15.98
CA ASP A 71 -12.77 17.27 16.51
C ASP A 71 -13.87 16.36 17.06
N ALA A 72 -14.78 16.90 17.88
CA ALA A 72 -15.90 16.14 18.43
C ALA A 72 -16.84 15.61 17.33
N CYS A 73 -17.16 16.44 16.33
CA CYS A 73 -17.96 16.03 15.17
C CYS A 73 -17.27 14.92 14.36
N LEU A 74 -15.96 15.05 14.10
CA LEU A 74 -15.19 14.04 13.37
C LEU A 74 -15.12 12.72 14.13
N ARG A 75 -15.00 12.74 15.46
CA ARG A 75 -15.05 11.53 16.29
C ARG A 75 -16.41 10.86 16.21
N GLN A 76 -17.49 11.65 16.30
CA GLN A 76 -18.85 11.13 16.15
C GLN A 76 -19.07 10.51 14.76
N ASP A 77 -18.60 11.17 13.71
CA ASP A 77 -18.67 10.67 12.34
C ASP A 77 -17.82 9.40 12.16
N PHE A 78 -16.65 9.34 12.80
CA PHE A 78 -15.81 8.15 12.81
C PHE A 78 -16.53 6.97 13.45
N GLU A 79 -17.09 7.15 14.64
CA GLU A 79 -17.85 6.08 15.29
C GLU A 79 -19.08 5.67 14.49
N ARG A 80 -19.84 6.63 13.97
CA ARG A 80 -21.10 6.38 13.27
C ARG A 80 -20.91 5.76 11.89
N TYR A 81 -20.01 6.31 11.08
CA TYR A 81 -19.90 6.01 9.66
C TYR A 81 -18.69 5.14 9.32
N PHE A 82 -17.62 5.22 10.11
CA PHE A 82 -16.43 4.39 9.91
C PHE A 82 -16.53 3.06 10.67
N LEU A 83 -16.85 3.10 11.97
CA LEU A 83 -16.96 1.91 12.85
C LEU A 83 -18.35 1.30 12.90
N GLY A 84 -19.39 2.08 12.61
CA GLY A 84 -20.77 1.59 12.58
C GLY A 84 -21.01 0.52 11.51
N PRO A 85 -22.22 -0.09 11.47
CA PRO A 85 -22.63 -1.15 10.52
C PRO A 85 -22.83 -0.64 9.08
N SER A 86 -21.94 0.24 8.66
CA SER A 86 -22.01 1.08 7.48
C SER A 86 -21.84 0.27 6.18
N ILE A 87 -22.85 0.38 5.30
CA ILE A 87 -22.81 -0.08 3.89
C ILE A 87 -22.05 0.95 3.02
N LEU A 88 -21.42 1.96 3.62
CA LEU A 88 -20.82 3.06 2.88
C LEU A 88 -19.65 2.57 2.00
N CYS A 89 -19.51 3.23 0.85
CA CYS A 89 -18.43 3.00 -0.08
C CYS A 89 -17.07 3.23 0.61
N GLY A 90 -16.06 2.42 0.28
CA GLY A 90 -14.71 2.58 0.84
C GLY A 90 -14.10 3.97 0.66
N THR A 91 -14.54 4.73 -0.35
CA THR A 91 -14.16 6.14 -0.55
C THR A 91 -14.62 7.07 0.59
N VAL A 92 -15.72 6.74 1.27
CA VAL A 92 -16.20 7.49 2.45
C VAL A 92 -15.31 7.21 3.65
N LYS A 93 -14.93 5.95 3.87
CA LYS A 93 -13.97 5.58 4.93
C LYS A 93 -12.64 6.30 4.75
N GLU A 94 -12.13 6.39 3.53
CA GLU A 94 -10.93 7.18 3.22
C GLU A 94 -11.12 8.69 3.47
N THR A 95 -12.30 9.23 3.21
CA THR A 95 -12.61 10.64 3.50
C THR A 95 -12.62 10.92 5.00
N ILE A 96 -13.19 10.03 5.80
CA ILE A 96 -13.20 10.15 7.27
C ILE A 96 -11.77 10.02 7.82
N MET A 97 -11.00 9.03 7.36
CA MET A 97 -9.60 8.85 7.77
C MET A 97 -8.74 10.06 7.39
N ARG A 98 -8.97 10.66 6.22
CA ARG A 98 -8.38 11.94 5.83
C ARG A 98 -8.72 13.05 6.82
N GLY A 99 -10.00 13.19 7.19
CA GLY A 99 -10.42 14.17 8.20
C GLY A 99 -9.66 14.00 9.52
N LEU A 100 -9.56 12.76 10.00
CA LEU A 100 -8.85 12.44 11.24
C LEU A 100 -7.36 12.80 11.20
N LEU A 101 -6.65 12.45 10.12
CA LEU A 101 -5.20 12.66 10.02
C LEU A 101 -4.83 14.10 9.65
N CYS A 102 -5.68 14.82 8.92
CA CYS A 102 -5.42 16.20 8.49
C CYS A 102 -6.08 17.27 9.38
N LEU A 103 -6.76 16.88 10.47
CA LEU A 103 -7.39 17.81 11.43
C LEU A 103 -6.36 18.78 12.03
N LYS A 104 -6.66 20.08 12.06
CA LYS A 104 -5.70 21.08 12.53
C LYS A 104 -5.49 21.05 14.06
N PRO A 105 -4.26 21.29 14.53
CA PRO A 105 -3.04 21.46 13.73
C PRO A 105 -2.54 20.08 13.26
N SER A 106 -2.22 19.93 11.97
CA SER A 106 -1.63 18.70 11.42
C SER A 106 -0.47 19.03 10.49
N PRO A 107 0.67 18.33 10.60
CA PRO A 107 1.76 18.48 9.66
C PRO A 107 1.48 17.75 8.33
N LEU A 108 0.36 17.03 8.22
CA LEU A 108 0.01 16.23 7.06
C LEU A 108 -0.97 16.93 6.13
N SER A 109 -0.60 17.02 4.86
CA SER A 109 -1.51 17.32 3.76
C SER A 109 -1.94 16.03 3.07
N SER A 110 -3.17 15.99 2.54
CA SER A 110 -3.68 14.82 1.82
C SER A 110 -3.72 15.06 0.31
N CYS A 111 -3.46 14.03 -0.46
CA CYS A 111 -3.55 13.99 -1.90
C CYS A 111 -4.32 12.74 -2.35
N ARG A 112 -4.68 12.69 -3.63
CA ARG A 112 -5.41 11.56 -4.22
C ARG A 112 -4.58 10.92 -5.31
N ASP A 113 -4.74 9.61 -5.39
CA ASP A 113 -4.25 8.73 -6.44
C ASP A 113 -2.72 8.70 -6.57
N LEU A 114 -2.15 7.51 -6.40
CA LEU A 114 -0.74 7.27 -6.66
C LEU A 114 -0.54 6.89 -8.13
N TYR A 115 0.70 7.05 -8.61
CA TYR A 115 1.08 6.65 -9.96
C TYR A 115 2.16 5.59 -9.86
N LEU A 116 1.86 4.38 -10.34
CA LEU A 116 2.89 3.37 -10.54
C LEU A 116 3.56 3.64 -11.89
N HIS A 117 4.84 4.00 -11.85
CA HIS A 117 5.63 4.23 -13.03
C HIS A 117 6.27 2.92 -13.51
N LEU A 118 6.06 2.60 -14.79
CA LEU A 118 6.62 1.45 -15.46
C LEU A 118 7.30 1.88 -16.76
N GLY A 119 8.62 1.80 -16.81
CA GLY A 119 9.40 2.45 -17.86
C GLY A 119 9.42 3.98 -17.68
N GLY A 120 10.09 4.68 -18.61
CA GLY A 120 10.17 6.14 -18.58
C GLY A 120 8.84 6.88 -18.81
N ASN A 121 7.87 6.25 -19.50
CA ASN A 121 6.69 6.97 -20.02
C ASN A 121 5.32 6.37 -19.63
N ARG A 122 5.25 5.18 -19.03
CA ARG A 122 3.94 4.59 -18.65
C ARG A 122 3.72 4.80 -17.16
N SER A 123 2.64 5.48 -16.83
CA SER A 123 2.14 5.58 -15.45
C SER A 123 0.74 4.96 -15.38
N VAL A 124 0.49 4.19 -14.33
CA VAL A 124 -0.83 3.63 -14.04
C VAL A 124 -1.36 4.26 -12.76
N ILE A 125 -2.55 4.84 -12.84
CA ILE A 125 -3.22 5.46 -11.69
C ILE A 125 -3.66 4.35 -10.72
N LEU A 126 -3.30 4.52 -9.45
CA LEU A 126 -3.68 3.67 -8.34
C LEU A 126 -4.58 4.46 -7.38
N PRO A 127 -5.91 4.31 -7.49
CA PRO A 127 -6.81 5.13 -6.72
C PRO A 127 -6.74 4.84 -5.22
N CYS A 128 -6.27 5.82 -4.46
CA CYS A 128 -6.13 5.80 -3.00
C CYS A 128 -6.03 7.23 -2.46
N THR A 129 -5.98 7.39 -1.15
CA THR A 129 -5.59 8.65 -0.51
C THR A 129 -4.15 8.52 -0.05
N TYR A 130 -3.31 9.53 -0.20
CA TYR A 130 -1.97 9.52 0.39
C TYR A 130 -1.66 10.84 1.09
N TYR A 131 -0.74 10.79 2.04
CA TYR A 131 -0.41 11.87 2.94
C TYR A 131 1.02 12.32 2.71
N ARG A 132 1.23 13.64 2.69
CA ARG A 132 2.53 14.26 2.63
C ARG A 132 2.81 14.99 3.93
N LEU A 133 4.07 14.94 4.35
CA LEU A 133 4.58 15.78 5.40
C LEU A 133 4.98 17.13 4.81
N GLY A 134 4.34 18.20 5.30
CA GLY A 134 4.38 19.50 4.62
C GLY A 134 3.89 19.37 3.17
N ASP A 135 4.58 20.03 2.24
CA ASP A 135 4.23 20.03 0.81
C ASP A 135 5.03 19.04 -0.04
N GLN A 136 6.07 18.42 0.50
CA GLN A 136 7.10 17.76 -0.33
C GLN A 136 7.25 16.27 -0.11
N ILE A 137 7.14 15.78 1.13
CA ILE A 137 7.59 14.41 1.45
C ILE A 137 6.39 13.46 1.54
N PRO A 138 6.20 12.53 0.59
CA PRO A 138 5.15 11.51 0.67
C PRO A 138 5.44 10.53 1.82
N LEU A 139 4.55 10.50 2.80
CA LEU A 139 4.76 9.75 4.04
C LEU A 139 4.09 8.38 4.00
N ALA A 140 2.78 8.38 3.71
CA ALA A 140 1.96 7.19 3.81
C ALA A 140 0.79 7.23 2.84
N ALA A 141 0.27 6.07 2.46
CA ALA A 141 -1.00 5.95 1.72
C ALA A 141 -2.08 5.32 2.60
N HIS A 142 -3.35 5.49 2.22
CA HIS A 142 -4.51 4.82 2.81
C HIS A 142 -5.42 4.30 1.71
N VAL A 143 -5.83 3.04 1.85
CA VAL A 143 -6.84 2.41 1.00
C VAL A 143 -7.77 1.53 1.84
N ASP A 144 -9.05 1.49 1.48
CA ASP A 144 -10.03 0.59 2.08
C ASP A 144 -10.29 -0.66 1.21
N LEU A 145 -10.45 -1.82 1.84
CA LEU A 145 -10.80 -3.07 1.14
C LEU A 145 -12.07 -2.93 0.28
N GLY A 146 -13.08 -2.22 0.79
CA GLY A 146 -14.30 -1.93 0.05
C GLY A 146 -14.04 -1.13 -1.22
N ARG A 147 -13.08 -0.19 -1.20
CA ARG A 147 -12.65 0.56 -2.40
C ARG A 147 -11.97 -0.36 -3.41
N ILE A 148 -11.05 -1.23 -2.98
CA ILE A 148 -10.37 -2.19 -3.87
C ILE A 148 -11.40 -3.09 -4.57
N LEU A 149 -12.34 -3.64 -3.81
CA LEU A 149 -13.39 -4.50 -4.35
C LEU A 149 -14.32 -3.74 -5.31
N ALA A 150 -14.66 -2.48 -5.00
CA ALA A 150 -15.46 -1.64 -5.88
C ALA A 150 -14.73 -1.34 -7.20
N LEU A 151 -13.43 -1.02 -7.15
CA LEU A 151 -12.60 -0.78 -8.34
C LEU A 151 -12.50 -2.03 -9.22
N ARG A 152 -12.27 -3.20 -8.62
CA ARG A 152 -12.27 -4.48 -9.36
C ARG A 152 -13.63 -4.79 -9.98
N ARG A 153 -14.73 -4.55 -9.27
CA ARG A 153 -16.08 -4.68 -9.83
C ARG A 153 -16.31 -3.71 -10.97
N ALA A 154 -15.84 -2.47 -10.89
CA ALA A 154 -15.96 -1.51 -11.99
C ALA A 154 -15.14 -1.94 -13.23
N ARG A 155 -13.95 -2.52 -13.02
CA ARG A 155 -13.06 -2.96 -14.12
C ARG A 155 -13.44 -4.29 -14.75
N LEU A 156 -13.87 -5.27 -13.96
CA LEU A 156 -14.19 -6.64 -14.40
C LEU A 156 -15.69 -6.94 -14.47
N GLY A 157 -16.51 -6.00 -13.98
CA GLY A 157 -17.97 -6.07 -13.97
C GLY A 157 -18.57 -6.11 -15.36
N VAL A 158 -19.81 -6.58 -15.43
CA VAL A 158 -20.67 -6.30 -16.57
C VAL A 158 -21.05 -4.82 -16.49
N PRO A 159 -20.88 -4.02 -17.56
CA PRO A 159 -21.37 -2.65 -17.57
C PRO A 159 -22.87 -2.64 -17.27
N MET A 160 -23.29 -1.82 -16.29
CA MET A 160 -24.68 -1.74 -15.81
C MET A 160 -25.71 -1.50 -16.93
N LEU A 161 -25.27 -0.96 -18.07
CA LEU A 161 -26.09 -0.63 -19.24
C LEU A 161 -26.35 -1.81 -20.19
N LYS A 162 -25.78 -3.00 -19.97
CA LYS A 162 -26.05 -4.19 -20.79
C LYS A 162 -27.09 -5.08 -20.12
N ARG A 163 -27.93 -5.72 -20.94
CA ARG A 163 -28.89 -6.75 -20.50
C ARG A 163 -28.12 -7.83 -19.74
N ASN A 164 -28.24 -7.84 -18.42
CA ASN A 164 -27.49 -8.74 -17.55
C ASN A 164 -27.99 -10.17 -17.74
N SER A 165 -27.17 -11.06 -18.30
CA SER A 165 -27.46 -12.48 -18.27
C SER A 165 -26.83 -13.12 -17.03
N ILE A 166 -27.44 -14.20 -16.54
CA ILE A 166 -26.89 -14.97 -15.41
C ILE A 166 -25.46 -15.44 -15.75
N ALA A 167 -25.23 -15.85 -17.00
CA ALA A 167 -23.93 -16.28 -17.48
C ALA A 167 -22.86 -15.16 -17.43
N THR A 168 -23.19 -13.94 -17.86
CA THR A 168 -22.23 -12.82 -17.80
C THR A 168 -21.93 -12.41 -16.37
N ASN A 169 -22.94 -12.45 -15.49
CA ASN A 169 -22.75 -12.21 -14.06
C ASN A 169 -21.86 -13.27 -13.40
N ASN A 170 -22.08 -14.55 -13.70
CA ASN A 170 -21.24 -15.64 -13.20
C ASN A 170 -19.80 -15.52 -13.69
N LEU A 171 -19.60 -15.21 -14.97
CA LEU A 171 -18.27 -14.99 -15.53
C LEU A 171 -17.56 -13.79 -14.86
N SER A 172 -18.27 -12.70 -14.61
CA SER A 172 -17.70 -11.54 -13.90
C SER A 172 -17.31 -11.89 -12.46
N LYS A 173 -18.17 -12.60 -11.73
CA LYS A 173 -17.85 -13.11 -10.38
C LYS A 173 -16.61 -14.00 -10.39
N LEU A 174 -16.47 -14.89 -11.37
CA LEU A 174 -15.29 -15.74 -11.53
C LEU A 174 -14.02 -14.92 -11.79
N LYS A 175 -14.09 -13.89 -12.66
CA LYS A 175 -12.96 -12.99 -12.92
C LYS A 175 -12.55 -12.23 -11.66
N ILE A 176 -13.49 -11.66 -10.91
CA ILE A 176 -13.19 -10.94 -9.66
C ILE A 176 -12.55 -11.89 -8.64
N ARG A 177 -13.08 -13.12 -8.51
CA ARG A 177 -12.51 -14.15 -7.62
C ARG A 177 -11.10 -14.55 -8.04
N SER A 178 -10.77 -14.56 -9.33
CA SER A 178 -9.42 -14.90 -9.81
C SER A 178 -8.34 -13.87 -9.46
N VAL A 179 -8.72 -12.62 -9.20
CA VAL A 179 -7.78 -11.54 -8.82
C VAL A 179 -7.86 -11.16 -7.36
N THR A 180 -8.91 -11.58 -6.65
CA THR A 180 -9.08 -11.31 -5.22
C THR A 180 -8.40 -12.42 -4.43
N PRO A 181 -7.43 -12.11 -3.56
CA PRO A 181 -6.79 -13.12 -2.73
C PRO A 181 -7.78 -13.69 -1.70
N PRO A 182 -7.54 -14.90 -1.19
CA PRO A 182 -8.30 -15.44 -0.07
C PRO A 182 -8.05 -14.67 1.23
N GLU A 183 -6.81 -14.22 1.44
CA GLU A 183 -6.40 -13.39 2.57
C GLU A 183 -6.30 -11.92 2.12
N PRO A 184 -7.20 -11.01 2.57
CA PRO A 184 -7.21 -9.62 2.14
C PRO A 184 -5.92 -8.85 2.46
N LEU A 185 -5.22 -9.21 3.54
CA LEU A 185 -3.94 -8.59 3.90
C LEU A 185 -2.81 -8.92 2.92
N HIS A 186 -2.98 -9.98 2.12
CA HIS A 186 -2.00 -10.43 1.11
C HIS A 186 -2.39 -9.98 -0.30
N ASP A 187 -3.17 -8.92 -0.42
CA ASP A 187 -3.63 -8.41 -1.70
C ASP A 187 -2.47 -7.80 -2.52
N PRO A 188 -2.21 -8.29 -3.75
CA PRO A 188 -1.16 -7.77 -4.61
C PRO A 188 -1.30 -6.27 -4.93
N TYR A 189 -2.52 -5.73 -4.86
CA TYR A 189 -2.75 -4.30 -5.05
C TYR A 189 -2.12 -3.45 -3.94
N LEU A 190 -2.03 -3.96 -2.71
CA LEU A 190 -1.35 -3.27 -1.60
C LEU A 190 0.15 -3.14 -1.88
N VAL A 191 0.76 -4.16 -2.48
CA VAL A 191 2.17 -4.14 -2.90
C VAL A 191 2.39 -3.11 -4.01
N ALA A 192 1.48 -3.02 -4.98
CA ALA A 192 1.55 -1.99 -6.01
C ALA A 192 1.50 -0.57 -5.43
N LEU A 193 0.65 -0.33 -4.44
CA LEU A 193 0.56 0.95 -3.74
C LEU A 193 1.84 1.27 -2.97
N LEU A 194 2.43 0.30 -2.27
CA LEU A 194 3.72 0.46 -1.59
C LEU A 194 4.83 0.81 -2.58
N ILE A 195 4.91 0.13 -3.72
CA ILE A 195 5.91 0.43 -4.76
C ILE A 195 5.70 1.82 -5.34
N ALA A 196 4.47 2.20 -5.69
CA ALA A 196 4.17 3.53 -6.23
C ALA A 196 4.49 4.64 -5.22
N LEU A 197 4.18 4.41 -3.94
CA LEU A 197 4.55 5.34 -2.87
C LEU A 197 6.07 5.42 -2.70
N GLY A 198 6.77 4.29 -2.76
CA GLY A 198 8.24 4.24 -2.72
C GLY A 198 8.89 4.96 -3.90
N GLN A 199 8.36 4.82 -5.11
CA GLN A 199 8.81 5.61 -6.27
C GLN A 199 8.62 7.11 -6.02
N LEU A 200 7.48 7.51 -5.48
CA LEU A 200 7.21 8.91 -5.16
C LEU A 200 8.15 9.45 -4.07
N GLN A 201 8.41 8.66 -3.03
CA GLN A 201 9.40 8.98 -1.98
C GLN A 201 10.79 9.16 -2.56
N TRP A 202 11.23 8.21 -3.38
CA TRP A 202 12.54 8.25 -4.03
C TRP A 202 12.73 9.48 -4.92
N MET A 203 11.67 9.89 -5.65
CA MET A 203 11.71 11.12 -6.45
C MET A 203 11.74 12.38 -5.58
N ALA A 204 10.98 12.42 -4.49
CA ALA A 204 10.89 13.57 -3.59
C ALA A 204 12.18 13.84 -2.81
N LEU A 205 12.95 12.80 -2.49
CA LEU A 205 14.24 12.91 -1.81
C LEU A 205 15.36 13.52 -2.67
N GLY A 206 15.06 13.88 -3.93
CA GLY A 206 16.05 14.34 -4.92
C GLY A 206 16.97 13.19 -5.35
N ARG A 207 17.90 13.42 -6.30
CA ARG A 207 19.00 12.47 -6.52
C ARG A 207 19.88 12.53 -5.26
N PRO A 208 19.85 11.54 -4.35
CA PRO A 208 20.81 11.52 -3.26
C PRO A 208 22.18 11.43 -3.93
N LYS A 209 23.23 11.98 -3.31
CA LYS A 209 24.60 11.64 -3.75
C LYS A 209 24.62 10.11 -3.92
N PRO A 210 24.94 9.57 -5.11
CA PRO A 210 24.61 8.21 -5.55
C PRO A 210 25.25 7.05 -4.74
N GLN A 211 25.81 7.35 -3.57
CA GLN A 211 26.60 6.46 -2.74
C GLN A 211 26.00 6.19 -1.35
N GLN A 212 24.85 6.78 -0.96
CA GLN A 212 24.36 6.65 0.42
C GLN A 212 22.94 6.07 0.63
N ALA A 213 22.00 6.22 -0.31
CA ALA A 213 20.63 5.72 -0.10
C ALA A 213 20.42 4.33 -0.75
N ALA A 214 20.16 3.32 0.06
CA ALA A 214 19.90 1.93 -0.37
C ALA A 214 18.44 1.72 -0.85
N GLY A 215 17.50 2.53 -0.34
CA GLY A 215 16.07 2.40 -0.62
C GLY A 215 15.21 3.33 0.24
N VAL A 216 13.90 3.11 0.21
CA VAL A 216 12.90 3.85 0.98
C VAL A 216 11.95 2.90 1.69
N THR A 217 11.32 3.37 2.77
CA THR A 217 10.37 2.57 3.55
C THR A 217 8.96 3.18 3.51
N PRO A 218 8.18 2.96 2.44
CA PRO A 218 6.79 3.39 2.35
C PRO A 218 5.90 2.69 3.39
N LYS A 219 4.91 3.42 3.88
CA LYS A 219 3.87 2.91 4.80
C LYS A 219 2.49 3.03 4.16
N LEU A 220 1.68 1.97 4.26
CA LEU A 220 0.32 1.91 3.74
C LEU A 220 -0.64 1.55 4.87
N LEU A 221 -1.56 2.46 5.17
CA LEU A 221 -2.74 2.20 5.98
C LEU A 221 -3.74 1.40 5.15
N PHE A 222 -4.25 0.31 5.71
CA PHE A 222 -5.25 -0.53 5.10
C PHE A 222 -6.41 -0.76 6.08
N SER A 223 -7.61 -0.37 5.67
CA SER A 223 -8.83 -0.58 6.44
C SER A 223 -9.69 -1.70 5.87
N THR A 224 -10.31 -2.47 6.75
CA THR A 224 -11.13 -3.63 6.46
C THR A 224 -12.56 -3.44 6.98
N ALA A 225 -13.44 -4.40 6.65
CA ALA A 225 -14.85 -4.35 7.03
C ALA A 225 -15.13 -4.75 8.49
N ASP A 226 -14.21 -5.46 9.13
CA ASP A 226 -14.29 -5.89 10.53
C ASP A 226 -14.22 -4.73 11.53
N CYS A 227 -13.77 -3.55 11.10
CA CYS A 227 -13.69 -2.31 11.87
C CYS A 227 -13.03 -2.48 13.26
N SER A 228 -12.17 -3.49 13.40
CA SER A 228 -11.50 -3.82 14.67
C SER A 228 -10.10 -3.20 14.70
N TYR A 229 -9.39 -3.32 13.59
CA TYR A 229 -8.04 -2.82 13.42
C TYR A 229 -7.90 -2.06 12.10
N ILE A 230 -7.02 -1.07 12.10
CA ILE A 230 -6.36 -0.60 10.88
C ILE A 230 -5.00 -1.26 10.79
N TYR A 231 -4.62 -1.68 9.59
CA TYR A 231 -3.34 -2.34 9.36
C TYR A 231 -2.36 -1.36 8.74
N ILE A 232 -1.12 -1.37 9.22
CA ILE A 232 0.00 -0.63 8.61
C ILE A 232 0.90 -1.66 7.94
N LEU A 233 0.92 -1.62 6.61
CA LEU A 233 1.83 -2.38 5.78
C LEU A 233 3.06 -1.51 5.50
N SER A 234 4.24 -2.08 5.66
CA SER A 234 5.50 -1.40 5.33
C SER A 234 6.43 -2.37 4.63
N ALA A 235 7.24 -1.85 3.72
CA ALA A 235 8.24 -2.65 3.01
C ALA A 235 9.48 -1.81 2.74
N ASN A 236 10.64 -2.45 2.71
CA ASN A 236 11.85 -1.83 2.18
C ASN A 236 11.79 -1.94 0.65
N ILE A 237 11.69 -0.79 -0.02
CA ILE A 237 11.75 -0.69 -1.47
C ILE A 237 13.16 -0.24 -1.84
N SER A 238 13.98 -1.18 -2.30
CA SER A 238 15.35 -0.90 -2.69
C SER A 238 15.43 -0.06 -3.97
N SER A 239 16.53 0.67 -4.13
CA SER A 239 16.84 1.37 -5.38
C SER A 239 16.88 0.43 -6.59
N SER A 240 17.30 -0.82 -6.38
CA SER A 240 17.31 -1.87 -7.41
C SER A 240 15.90 -2.25 -7.84
N LEU A 241 14.95 -2.39 -6.91
CA LEU A 241 13.54 -2.63 -7.24
C LEU A 241 12.92 -1.42 -7.96
N ILE A 242 13.24 -0.19 -7.55
CA ILE A 242 12.77 1.02 -8.24
C ILE A 242 13.30 1.05 -9.68
N ASN A 243 14.59 0.76 -9.86
CA ASN A 243 15.21 0.68 -11.18
C ASN A 243 14.65 -0.46 -12.03
N PHE A 244 14.24 -1.58 -11.42
CA PHE A 244 13.56 -2.68 -12.11
C PHE A 244 12.25 -2.21 -12.77
N PHE A 245 11.48 -1.35 -12.10
CA PHE A 245 10.28 -0.75 -12.70
C PHE A 245 10.60 0.37 -13.69
N HIS A 246 11.63 1.17 -13.45
CA HIS A 246 12.03 2.26 -14.35
C HIS A 246 12.65 1.76 -15.67
N HIS A 247 13.36 0.64 -15.62
CA HIS A 247 14.02 -0.01 -16.76
C HIS A 247 13.56 -1.47 -16.92
N PRO A 248 12.30 -1.71 -17.32
CA PRO A 248 11.69 -3.05 -17.32
C PRO A 248 12.31 -4.04 -18.34
N ALA A 249 13.15 -3.54 -19.25
CA ALA A 249 13.93 -4.35 -20.19
C ALA A 249 15.28 -4.82 -19.62
N VAL A 250 15.77 -4.16 -18.57
CA VAL A 250 17.08 -4.44 -17.96
C VAL A 250 16.94 -5.54 -16.92
N LYS A 251 17.87 -6.50 -16.97
CA LYS A 251 17.95 -7.58 -16.00
C LYS A 251 18.38 -7.01 -14.63
N PRO A 252 17.66 -7.27 -13.53
CA PRO A 252 18.12 -6.84 -12.21
C PRO A 252 19.42 -7.56 -11.84
N ALA A 253 20.33 -6.84 -11.17
CA ALA A 253 21.64 -7.38 -10.80
C ALA A 253 21.54 -8.58 -9.84
N ALA A 254 20.54 -8.57 -8.96
CA ALA A 254 20.18 -9.68 -8.09
C ALA A 254 18.66 -9.72 -7.89
N ALA A 255 18.13 -10.90 -7.57
CA ALA A 255 16.76 -11.02 -7.09
C ALA A 255 16.71 -10.50 -5.65
N ASP A 256 16.13 -9.32 -5.45
CA ASP A 256 15.96 -8.72 -4.13
C ASP A 256 14.56 -9.05 -3.59
N PRO A 257 14.44 -9.89 -2.55
CA PRO A 257 13.15 -10.32 -2.04
C PRO A 257 12.41 -9.17 -1.34
N LEU A 258 11.21 -8.85 -1.82
CA LEU A 258 10.36 -7.85 -1.21
C LEU A 258 9.59 -8.43 -0.02
N THR A 259 9.91 -8.00 1.20
CA THR A 259 9.18 -8.46 2.40
C THR A 259 8.26 -7.36 2.93
N VAL A 260 6.96 -7.63 2.97
CA VAL A 260 5.94 -6.73 3.52
C VAL A 260 5.69 -7.07 4.97
N ARG A 261 5.97 -6.13 5.86
CA ARG A 261 5.66 -6.21 7.30
C ARG A 261 4.26 -5.67 7.55
N ILE A 262 3.46 -6.40 8.33
CA ILE A 262 2.10 -6.04 8.66
C ILE A 262 2.00 -5.81 10.17
N SER A 263 1.53 -4.62 10.55
CA SER A 263 1.20 -4.32 11.94
C SER A 263 -0.27 -3.93 12.10
N SER A 264 -0.90 -4.32 13.20
CA SER A 264 -2.30 -3.98 13.50
C SER A 264 -2.40 -2.91 14.59
N VAL A 265 -3.29 -1.94 14.39
CA VAL A 265 -3.57 -0.86 15.33
C VAL A 265 -5.06 -0.88 15.64
N PRO A 266 -5.48 -1.06 16.91
CA PRO A 266 -6.90 -1.09 17.25
C PRO A 266 -7.52 0.30 17.06
N TYR A 267 -8.75 0.36 16.54
CA TYR A 267 -9.44 1.65 16.39
C TYR A 267 -9.77 2.29 17.74
N LYS A 268 -10.08 1.47 18.75
CA LYS A 268 -10.43 1.95 20.09
C LYS A 268 -9.19 2.06 21.01
N PRO A 269 -9.15 3.04 21.93
CA PRO A 269 -10.09 4.17 22.04
C PRO A 269 -9.85 5.20 20.91
N VAL A 270 -10.95 5.73 20.34
CA VAL A 270 -10.93 6.63 19.18
C VAL A 270 -10.15 7.91 19.48
N ASP A 271 -10.25 8.41 20.71
CA ASP A 271 -9.58 9.63 21.18
C ASP A 271 -8.06 9.61 21.00
N THR A 272 -7.46 8.42 21.13
CA THR A 272 -6.01 8.25 21.01
C THR A 272 -5.59 7.76 19.62
N LEU A 273 -6.54 7.39 18.77
CA LEU A 273 -6.26 6.77 17.47
C LEU A 273 -5.38 7.67 16.60
N ARG A 274 -5.68 8.96 16.52
CA ARG A 274 -4.90 9.93 15.75
C ARG A 274 -3.44 9.97 16.23
N GLY A 275 -3.22 10.12 17.53
CA GLY A 275 -1.87 10.14 18.12
C GLY A 275 -1.10 8.84 17.91
N ARG A 276 -1.78 7.67 18.02
CA ARG A 276 -1.18 6.36 17.75
C ARG A 276 -0.78 6.20 16.29
N LEU A 277 -1.64 6.59 15.35
CA LEU A 277 -1.34 6.53 13.93
C LEU A 277 -0.20 7.48 13.55
N MET A 278 -0.23 8.72 14.04
CA MET A 278 0.85 9.68 13.77
C MET A 278 2.21 9.16 14.26
N ALA A 279 2.26 8.60 15.48
CA ALA A 279 3.51 8.05 16.01
C ALA A 279 4.08 6.94 15.12
N LEU A 280 3.21 6.03 14.68
CA LEU A 280 3.61 4.91 13.84
C LEU A 280 3.97 5.34 12.41
N LEU A 281 3.29 6.35 11.85
CA LEU A 281 3.58 6.86 10.51
C LEU A 281 4.89 7.66 10.47
N LEU A 282 5.11 8.52 11.45
CA LEU A 282 6.30 9.38 11.52
C LEU A 282 7.50 8.69 12.20
N SER A 283 7.28 7.54 12.84
CA SER A 283 8.29 6.86 13.67
C SER A 283 8.84 7.74 14.80
N THR A 284 8.05 8.69 15.31
CA THR A 284 8.43 9.61 16.41
C THR A 284 7.25 9.83 17.36
N THR A 285 7.54 10.18 18.62
CA THR A 285 6.54 10.51 19.63
C THR A 285 6.33 12.02 19.84
N SER A 286 7.12 12.88 19.19
CA SER A 286 7.05 14.35 19.33
C SER A 286 7.08 15.06 17.97
N ILE A 287 6.35 16.17 17.85
CA ILE A 287 6.34 17.02 16.64
C ILE A 287 7.69 17.73 16.48
N GLU A 288 8.39 18.00 17.58
CA GLU A 288 9.69 18.72 17.58
C GLU A 288 10.83 17.89 16.98
N GLU A 289 10.68 16.56 16.89
CA GLU A 289 11.67 15.66 16.29
C GLU A 289 11.53 15.52 14.76
N LEU A 290 10.50 16.14 14.18
CA LEU A 290 10.08 15.98 12.79
C LEU A 290 11.07 16.58 11.77
N ASP A 291 11.90 17.54 12.19
CA ASP A 291 12.93 18.18 11.36
C ASP A 291 14.06 17.22 10.93
N LYS A 292 14.10 16.01 11.49
CA LYS A 292 15.00 14.93 11.08
C LYS A 292 14.30 13.97 10.12
N ALA A 293 14.03 14.41 8.90
CA ALA A 293 13.45 13.62 7.79
C ALA A 293 14.26 12.35 7.40
N GLU A 294 15.33 12.03 8.13
CA GLU A 294 16.23 10.89 7.94
C GLU A 294 15.56 9.53 8.18
N ASN A 295 14.41 9.48 8.88
CA ASN A 295 13.71 8.22 9.19
C ASN A 295 13.05 7.52 7.97
N LEU A 296 12.98 8.17 6.81
CA LEU A 296 12.38 7.61 5.59
C LEU A 296 13.43 7.02 4.62
N ILE A 297 14.71 7.32 4.85
CA ILE A 297 15.82 6.92 3.99
C ILE A 297 16.53 5.72 4.63
N LEU A 298 16.75 4.68 3.85
CA LEU A 298 17.64 3.60 4.25
C LEU A 298 19.05 3.92 3.78
N TYR A 299 19.97 4.05 4.72
CA TYR A 299 21.40 4.17 4.42
C TYR A 299 22.02 2.78 4.26
N THR A 300 23.01 2.68 3.38
CA THR A 300 23.88 1.50 3.23
C THR A 300 24.80 1.31 4.42
#